data_AF-A0A7W0Z109-F1
#
_entry.id   AF-A0A7W0Z109-F1
#
_cell.length_a   1.000
_cell.length_b   1.000
_cell.length_c   1.000
_cell.angle_alpha   90.00
_cell.angle_beta   90.00
_cell.angle_gamma   90.00
#
_symmetry.space_group_name_H-M   'P 1'
#
loop_
_entity.id
_entity.type
_entity.pdbx_description
1 polymer ?
#
loop_
_entity_poly.entity_id
_entity_poly.type
_entity_poly.pdbx_seq_one_letter_code
_entity_poly.pdbx_strand_id
1 'polypeptide(L)'
;AFIGSLIPIALAYVVAHYATLLLVQGQLAIPLASDPFGYGWDLFGTLDYRVNVQPLSADQTWYLQAGALVLGHVLGLVIAHDKALALFGSSKVALRTQYAMLGLMVLYTVGGLWLLSRG
;
A
#
# COMPACT_ATOMS: atom_id res chain seq x y z
N ALA A 1 -7.87 -19.90 11.31
CA ALA A 1 -6.78 -19.50 12.22
C ALA A 1 -5.81 -18.46 11.63
N PHE A 2 -5.51 -18.48 10.31
CA PHE A 2 -4.52 -17.60 9.68
C PHE A 2 -5.08 -16.33 9.01
N ILE A 3 -6.40 -16.10 8.95
CA ILE A 3 -7.00 -14.91 8.29
C ILE A 3 -6.37 -13.59 8.72
N GLY A 4 -5.97 -13.46 9.98
CA GLY A 4 -5.30 -12.25 10.48
C GLY A 4 -3.98 -11.92 9.76
N SER A 5 -3.28 -12.90 9.18
CA SER A 5 -2.06 -12.67 8.41
C SER A 5 -2.31 -12.10 7.01
N LEU A 6 -3.56 -12.15 6.52
CA LEU A 6 -3.95 -11.56 5.24
C LEU A 6 -4.27 -10.06 5.35
N ILE A 7 -4.58 -9.58 6.56
CA ILE A 7 -4.96 -8.19 6.81
C ILE A 7 -3.84 -7.21 6.39
N PRO A 8 -2.56 -7.41 6.78
CA PRO A 8 -1.49 -6.50 6.37
C PRO A 8 -1.26 -6.50 4.86
N ILE A 9 -1.42 -7.66 4.21
CA ILE A 9 -1.26 -7.81 2.76
C ILE A 9 -2.37 -7.06 2.03
N ALA A 10 -3.63 -7.21 2.47
CA ALA A 10 -4.77 -6.50 1.90
C ALA A 10 -4.63 -4.98 2.08
N LEU A 11 -4.20 -4.51 3.25
CA LEU A 11 -3.95 -3.09 3.50
C LEU A 11 -2.86 -2.54 2.58
N ALA A 12 -1.74 -3.25 2.44
CA ALA A 12 -0.67 -2.86 1.53
C ALA A 12 -1.12 -2.79 0.07
N TYR A 13 -1.97 -3.71 -0.38
CA TYR A 13 -2.56 -3.66 -1.72
C TYR A 13 -3.38 -2.39 -1.93
N VAL A 14 -4.23 -2.04 -0.96
CA VAL A 14 -5.05 -0.82 -1.01
C VAL A 14 -4.15 0.43 -1.08
N VAL A 15 -3.12 0.50 -0.23
CA VAL A 15 -2.18 1.63 -0.23
C VAL A 15 -1.45 1.71 -1.57
N ALA A 16 -0.87 0.62 -2.07
CA ALA A 16 -0.12 0.63 -3.32
C ALA A 16 -0.97 1.09 -4.52
N HIS A 17 -2.23 0.64 -4.62
CA HIS A 17 -3.06 0.95 -5.78
C HIS A 17 -3.80 2.28 -5.67
N TYR A 18 -4.18 2.70 -4.46
CA TYR A 18 -5.08 3.85 -4.28
C TYR A 18 -4.43 5.06 -3.62
N ALA A 19 -3.14 5.01 -3.21
CA ALA A 19 -2.48 6.17 -2.61
C ALA A 19 -2.46 7.40 -3.52
N THR A 20 -2.06 7.25 -4.79
CA THR A 20 -2.04 8.38 -5.72
C THR A 20 -3.45 8.91 -5.98
N LEU A 21 -4.44 8.02 -6.11
CA LEU A 21 -5.84 8.42 -6.25
C LEU A 21 -6.32 9.22 -5.04
N LEU A 22 -6.00 8.77 -3.83
CA LEU A 22 -6.31 9.46 -2.58
C LEU A 22 -5.65 10.84 -2.52
N LEU A 23 -4.39 10.96 -2.95
CA LEU A 23 -3.68 12.24 -2.98
C LEU A 23 -4.25 13.21 -4.01
N VAL A 24 -4.66 12.73 -5.19
CA VAL A 24 -5.23 13.57 -6.24
C VAL A 24 -6.66 13.99 -5.87
N GLN A 25 -7.52 13.04 -5.50
CA GLN A 25 -8.92 13.35 -5.19
C GLN A 25 -9.07 14.02 -3.83
N GLY A 26 -8.22 13.68 -2.85
CA GLY A 26 -8.23 14.31 -1.54
C GLY A 26 -7.93 15.81 -1.58
N GLN A 27 -7.24 16.28 -2.63
CA GLN A 27 -7.04 17.72 -2.84
C GLN A 27 -8.35 18.49 -3.05
N LEU A 28 -9.42 17.86 -3.53
CA LEU A 28 -10.73 18.50 -3.67
C LEU A 28 -11.34 18.90 -2.33
N ALA A 29 -10.90 18.29 -1.22
CA ALA A 29 -11.31 18.70 0.12
C ALA A 29 -10.78 20.09 0.51
N ILE A 30 -9.70 20.58 -0.12
CA ILE A 30 -9.06 21.86 0.21
C ILE A 30 -9.97 23.06 -0.13
N PRO A 31 -10.48 23.22 -1.36
CA PRO A 31 -11.43 24.30 -1.65
C PRO A 31 -12.78 24.08 -0.93
N LEU A 32 -13.22 22.83 -0.77
CA LEU A 32 -14.45 22.51 -0.03
C LEU A 32 -14.38 22.87 1.46
N ALA A 33 -13.19 22.82 2.06
CA ALA A 33 -12.99 23.26 3.44
C ALA A 33 -13.10 24.79 3.57
N SER A 34 -12.73 25.56 2.54
CA SER A 34 -12.90 27.01 2.51
C SER A 34 -14.35 27.43 2.32
N ASP A 35 -15.11 26.68 1.52
CA ASP A 35 -16.54 26.92 1.28
C ASP A 35 -17.40 25.65 1.49
N PRO A 36 -17.60 25.20 2.74
CA PRO A 36 -18.30 23.95 3.02
C PRO A 36 -19.79 23.99 2.67
N PHE A 37 -20.38 25.19 2.58
CA PHE A 37 -21.81 25.39 2.33
C PHE A 37 -22.11 25.97 0.94
N GLY A 38 -21.10 26.29 0.13
CA GLY A 38 -21.31 26.86 -1.21
C GLY A 38 -21.74 28.33 -1.20
N TYR A 39 -21.44 29.09 -0.13
CA TYR A 39 -21.80 30.51 0.00
C TYR A 39 -20.72 31.45 -0.56
N GLY A 40 -19.67 30.91 -1.18
CA GLY A 40 -18.52 31.67 -1.67
C GLY A 40 -17.59 32.15 -0.56
N TRP A 41 -17.59 31.48 0.60
CA TRP A 41 -16.68 31.80 1.69
C TRP A 41 -15.25 31.39 1.35
N ASP A 42 -14.29 32.24 1.68
CA ASP A 42 -12.87 31.92 1.53
C ASP A 42 -12.20 31.82 2.90
N LEU A 43 -12.65 30.89 3.73
CA LEU A 43 -12.23 30.80 5.13
C LEU A 43 -10.72 30.58 5.26
N PHE A 44 -10.09 29.90 4.31
CA PHE A 44 -8.65 29.59 4.33
C PHE A 44 -7.86 30.21 3.17
N GLY A 45 -8.47 31.01 2.30
CA GLY A 45 -7.77 31.56 1.13
C GLY A 45 -7.55 30.53 0.01
N THR A 46 -8.34 29.46 -0.05
CA THR A 46 -8.10 28.29 -0.92
C THR A 46 -9.21 28.02 -1.92
N LEU A 47 -10.15 28.94 -2.11
CA LEU A 47 -11.20 28.80 -3.14
C LEU A 47 -10.64 28.55 -4.55
N ASP A 48 -9.55 29.24 -4.92
CA ASP A 48 -8.90 29.11 -6.23
C ASP A 48 -7.88 27.95 -6.32
N TYR A 49 -7.86 27.06 -5.32
CA TYR A 49 -6.92 25.95 -5.29
C TYR A 49 -7.11 25.02 -6.51
N ARG A 50 -6.04 24.83 -7.28
CA ARG A 50 -6.02 23.93 -8.44
C ARG A 50 -5.43 22.58 -8.06
N VAL A 51 -6.15 21.50 -8.38
CA VAL A 51 -5.68 20.13 -8.15
C VAL A 51 -4.44 19.85 -8.99
N ASN A 52 -3.38 19.41 -8.32
CA ASN A 52 -2.22 18.80 -8.95
C ASN A 52 -2.53 17.33 -9.25
N VAL A 53 -2.63 17.01 -10.55
CA VAL A 53 -2.89 15.66 -11.06
C VAL A 53 -1.69 14.71 -10.96
N GLN A 54 -0.49 15.25 -10.74
CA GLN A 54 0.75 14.49 -10.57
C GLN A 54 1.46 14.92 -9.27
N PRO A 55 0.88 14.58 -8.09
CA PRO A 55 1.45 14.96 -6.81
C PRO A 55 2.75 14.21 -6.47
N LEU A 56 2.97 13.06 -7.11
CA LEU A 56 4.17 12.24 -6.98
C LEU A 56 4.79 12.00 -8.36
N SER A 57 6.12 11.96 -8.43
CA SER A 57 6.83 11.50 -9.63
C SER A 57 6.61 10.00 -9.86
N ALA A 58 6.95 9.51 -11.05
CA ALA A 58 6.91 8.08 -11.37
C ALA A 58 7.79 7.28 -10.39
N ASP A 59 9.01 7.76 -10.11
CA ASP A 59 9.93 7.14 -9.16
C ASP A 59 9.35 7.10 -7.75
N GLN A 60 8.78 8.21 -7.27
CA GLN A 60 8.17 8.26 -5.93
C GLN A 60 6.98 7.31 -5.80
N THR A 61 6.15 7.24 -6.83
CA THR A 61 5.02 6.30 -6.90
C THR A 61 5.51 4.86 -6.83
N TRP A 62 6.58 4.55 -7.57
CA TRP A 62 7.21 3.23 -7.55
C TRP A 62 7.73 2.87 -6.16
N TYR A 63 8.51 3.75 -5.51
CA TYR A 63 9.04 3.49 -4.17
C TYR A 63 7.92 3.29 -3.15
N LEU A 64 6.85 4.09 -3.23
CA LEU A 64 5.68 3.97 -2.36
C LEU A 64 4.98 2.62 -2.55
N GLN A 65 4.72 2.23 -3.79
CA GLN A 65 4.03 0.98 -4.14
C GLN A 65 4.86 -0.24 -3.72
N ALA A 66 6.13 -0.28 -4.13
CA ALA A 66 7.04 -1.37 -3.80
C ALA A 66 7.24 -1.48 -2.29
N GLY A 67 7.49 -0.35 -1.61
CA GLY A 67 7.67 -0.29 -0.16
C GLY A 67 6.44 -0.78 0.59
N ALA A 68 5.24 -0.31 0.22
CA ALA A 68 3.98 -0.76 0.82
C ALA A 68 3.78 -2.27 0.67
N LEU A 69 4.01 -2.81 -0.54
CA LEU A 69 3.87 -4.25 -0.80
C LEU A 69 4.84 -5.09 0.04
N VAL A 70 6.12 -4.72 0.07
CA VAL A 70 7.14 -5.44 0.84
C VAL A 70 6.79 -5.43 2.32
N LEU A 71 6.46 -4.27 2.88
CA LEU A 71 6.09 -4.14 4.30
C LEU A 71 4.85 -4.97 4.65
N GLY A 72 3.79 -4.90 3.84
CA GLY A 72 2.57 -5.66 4.06
C GLY A 72 2.80 -7.17 4.09
N HIS A 73 3.64 -7.68 3.20
CA HIS A 73 3.94 -9.11 3.20
C HIS A 73 4.88 -9.53 4.31
N VAL A 74 5.89 -8.73 4.66
CA VAL A 74 6.76 -9.03 5.82
C VAL A 74 5.90 -9.14 7.08
N LEU A 75 5.01 -8.18 7.32
CA LEU A 75 4.09 -8.20 8.46
C LEU A 75 3.13 -9.41 8.40
N GLY A 76 2.56 -9.70 7.23
CA GLY A 76 1.71 -10.88 7.04
C GLY A 76 2.44 -12.18 7.34
N LEU A 77 3.69 -12.31 6.88
CA LEU A 77 4.51 -13.50 7.07
C LEU A 77 4.90 -13.69 8.54
N VAL A 78 5.24 -12.60 9.26
CA VAL A 78 5.53 -12.65 10.70
C VAL A 78 4.29 -13.12 11.47
N ILE A 79 3.12 -12.54 11.21
CA ILE A 79 1.87 -12.95 11.88
C ILE A 79 1.52 -14.41 11.56
N ALA A 80 1.72 -14.85 10.31
CA ALA A 80 1.49 -16.23 9.93
C ALA A 80 2.46 -17.19 10.63
N HIS A 81 3.73 -16.79 10.77
CA HIS A 81 4.78 -17.56 11.45
C HIS A 81 4.46 -17.73 12.93
N ASP A 82 4.16 -16.64 13.63
CA ASP A 82 3.82 -16.67 15.06
C ASP A 82 2.59 -17.55 15.31
N LYS A 83 1.58 -17.44 14.44
CA LYS A 83 0.38 -18.29 14.53
C LYS A 83 0.68 -19.76 14.27
N ALA A 84 1.56 -20.06 13.32
CA ALA A 84 1.96 -21.43 13.01
C ALA A 84 2.73 -22.08 14.18
N LEU A 85 3.64 -21.34 14.80
CA LEU A 85 4.36 -21.78 16.00
C LEU A 85 3.39 -22.06 17.16
N ALA A 86 2.44 -21.14 17.39
CA ALA A 86 1.44 -21.29 18.45
C ALA A 86 0.50 -22.48 18.26
N LEU A 87 0.17 -22.85 17.01
CA LEU A 87 -0.80 -23.91 16.73
C LEU A 87 -0.18 -25.30 16.57
N PHE A 88 1.02 -25.41 15.99
CA PHE A 88 1.55 -26.70 15.54
C PHE A 88 2.87 -27.12 16.20
N GLY A 89 3.55 -26.24 16.94
CA GLY A 89 4.80 -26.54 17.66
C GLY A 89 6.00 -26.99 16.80
N SER A 90 5.81 -27.28 15.51
CA SER A 90 6.82 -27.78 14.58
C SER A 90 7.33 -26.66 13.68
N SER A 91 8.44 -26.04 14.10
CA SER A 91 9.13 -24.97 13.37
C SER A 91 9.59 -25.40 11.96
N LYS A 92 9.86 -26.69 11.74
CA LYS A 92 10.37 -27.22 10.45
C LYS A 92 9.39 -27.11 9.28
N VAL A 93 8.09 -27.30 9.50
CA VAL A 93 7.10 -27.21 8.41
C VAL A 93 6.79 -25.74 8.10
N ALA A 94 6.68 -24.90 9.13
CA ALA A 94 6.47 -23.46 8.99
C ALA A 94 7.62 -22.78 8.20
N LEU A 95 8.86 -23.16 8.49
CA LEU A 95 10.05 -22.67 7.76
C LEU A 95 10.00 -23.03 6.27
N ARG A 96 9.57 -24.26 5.92
CA ARG A 96 9.55 -24.72 4.52
C ARG A 96 8.53 -23.94 3.69
N THR A 97 7.35 -23.64 4.26
CA THR A 97 6.35 -22.76 3.63
C THR A 97 6.81 -21.31 3.55
N GLN A 98 7.56 -20.81 4.54
CA GLN A 98 8.15 -19.48 4.49
C GLN A 98 9.17 -19.32 3.36
N TYR A 99 10.05 -20.31 3.13
CA TYR A 99 10.97 -20.27 2.01
C TYR A 99 10.27 -20.31 0.65
N ALA A 100 9.21 -21.13 0.51
CA ALA A 100 8.42 -21.17 -0.71
C ALA A 100 7.73 -19.81 -1.00
N MET A 101 7.16 -19.19 0.04
CA MET A 101 6.49 -17.90 -0.07
C MET A 101 7.48 -16.76 -0.32
N LEU A 102 8.67 -16.79 0.31
CA LEU A 102 9.77 -15.86 0.05
C LEU A 102 10.24 -15.96 -1.41
N GLY A 103 10.41 -17.18 -1.93
CA GLY A 103 10.74 -17.39 -3.33
C GLY A 103 9.68 -16.79 -4.27
N LEU A 104 8.40 -17.03 -3.97
CA LEU A 104 7.28 -16.45 -4.72
C LEU A 104 7.33 -14.91 -4.71
N MET A 105 7.56 -14.30 -3.53
CA MET A 105 7.68 -12.86 -3.38
C MET A 105 8.84 -12.27 -4.18
N VAL A 106 10.01 -12.89 -4.13
CA VAL A 106 11.18 -12.45 -4.90
C VAL A 106 10.89 -12.54 -6.40
N LEU A 107 10.27 -13.63 -6.84
CA LEU A 107 9.95 -13.85 -8.26
C LEU A 107 8.91 -12.83 -8.76
N TYR A 108 7.87 -12.56 -7.97
CA TYR A 108 6.91 -11.50 -8.30
C TYR A 108 7.54 -10.10 -8.29
N THR A 109 8.44 -9.83 -7.35
CA THR A 109 9.14 -8.54 -7.29
C THR A 109 10.02 -8.36 -8.51
N VAL A 110 10.94 -9.30 -8.79
CA VAL A 110 11.81 -9.25 -9.98
C VAL A 110 10.99 -9.18 -11.26
N GLY A 111 9.92 -9.97 -11.38
CA GLY A 111 9.01 -9.94 -12.52
C GLY A 111 8.30 -8.59 -12.67
N GLY A 112 7.82 -8.01 -11.57
CA GLY A 112 7.19 -6.69 -11.56
C GLY A 112 8.15 -5.57 -11.96
N LEU A 113 9.39 -5.61 -11.46
CA LEU A 113 10.43 -4.64 -11.83
C LEU A 113 10.82 -4.77 -13.30
N TRP A 114 10.93 -6.00 -13.80
CA TRP A 114 11.23 -6.25 -15.21
C TRP A 114 10.10 -5.77 -16.13
N LEU A 115 8.84 -5.99 -15.74
CA LEU A 115 7.69 -5.51 -16.51
C LEU A 115 7.65 -3.99 -16.57
N LEU A 116 7.92 -3.33 -15.44
CA LEU A 116 7.98 -1.88 -15.35
C LEU A 116 9.15 -1.29 -16.14
N SER A 117 10.29 -1.99 -16.23
CA SER A 117 11.43 -1.52 -17.04
C SER A 117 11.19 -1.63 -18.55
N ARG A 118 10.13 -2.33 -18.97
CA ARG A 118 9.77 -2.56 -20.38
C ARG A 118 8.69 -1.60 -20.90
N GLY A 119 8.02 -0.86 -20.01
CA GLY A 119 7.03 0.16 -20.34
C GLY A 119 7.59 1.56 -20.15
#